data_AF-A0A2E6KDR4-F1
#
_entry.id   AF-A0A2E6KDR4-F1
#
_cell.length_a   1.000
_cell.length_b   1.000
_cell.length_c   1.000
_cell.angle_alpha   90.00
_cell.angle_beta   90.00
_cell.angle_gamma   90.00
#
_symmetry.space_group_name_H-M   'P 1'
#
loop_
_entity.id
_entity.type
_entity.pdbx_description
1 polymer ?
#
loop_
_entity_poly.entity_id
_entity_poly.type
_entity_poly.pdbx_seq_one_letter_code
_entity_poly.pdbx_strand_id
1 'polypeptide(L)'
;MPRNKLDVLNILFRIERCGLVVFNKDGQLETNMAETIRVVVDGMTCTGCSSKVKEALEIIEGVLNADVSHESGFAIIEHQNVLKETMVSSIQALGYIVDGEGEDFHWKDGAVWKKSAHNTKWCLIGCSIGDFGTIAAFQFVPYLIALEWTPMMIMALAMFNGIMTSITLETIILSAQMALKEAFRVAIGMSLISMISMEAAMNLVDYVLTGGAKLTWWVILPMLIAGFLTPWPYNYWRLKKYGVSCH
;
A
#
# COMPACT_ATOMS: atom_id res chain seq x y z
N MET A 1 21.86 -65.95 -15.91
CA MET A 1 21.68 -65.32 -14.58
C MET A 1 22.76 -64.25 -14.42
N PRO A 2 22.52 -63.13 -13.72
CA PRO A 2 21.59 -62.05 -14.03
C PRO A 2 22.34 -60.74 -14.40
N ARG A 3 21.70 -59.90 -15.22
CA ARG A 3 22.15 -58.52 -15.50
C ARG A 3 22.02 -57.69 -14.23
N ASN A 4 23.09 -56.98 -13.89
CA ASN A 4 23.19 -56.13 -12.71
C ASN A 4 22.06 -55.09 -12.69
N LYS A 5 21.39 -55.03 -11.54
CA LYS A 5 20.23 -54.19 -11.21
C LYS A 5 20.59 -52.71 -10.97
N LEU A 6 21.80 -52.29 -11.36
CA LEU A 6 22.41 -51.00 -11.00
C LEU A 6 22.39 -49.94 -12.13
N ASP A 7 22.14 -50.31 -13.38
CA ASP A 7 22.10 -49.35 -14.50
C ASP A 7 20.71 -48.75 -14.76
N VAL A 8 19.64 -49.41 -14.31
CA VAL A 8 18.26 -48.96 -14.59
C VAL A 8 17.87 -47.77 -13.69
N LEU A 9 18.38 -47.70 -12.46
CA LEU A 9 18.08 -46.61 -11.52
C LEU A 9 18.72 -45.27 -11.94
N ASN A 10 19.91 -45.31 -12.54
CA ASN A 10 20.60 -44.11 -13.04
C ASN A 10 20.01 -43.58 -14.35
N ILE A 11 19.35 -44.43 -15.15
CA ILE A 11 18.62 -44.01 -16.35
C ILE A 11 17.28 -43.37 -15.94
N LEU A 12 16.59 -43.93 -14.94
CA LEU A 12 15.36 -43.34 -14.39
C LEU A 12 15.61 -41.99 -13.68
N PHE A 13 16.70 -41.85 -12.93
CA PHE A 13 17.06 -40.56 -12.30
C PHE A 13 17.51 -39.48 -13.30
N ARG A 14 17.92 -39.87 -14.52
CA ARG A 14 18.26 -38.92 -15.60
C ARG A 14 17.02 -38.47 -16.38
N ILE A 15 15.91 -39.20 -16.27
CA ILE A 15 14.64 -38.88 -16.94
C ILE A 15 13.85 -37.80 -16.19
N GLU A 16 14.02 -37.64 -14.87
CA GLU A 16 13.38 -36.55 -14.11
C GLU A 16 13.93 -35.14 -14.42
N ARG A 17 14.99 -35.01 -15.22
CA ARG A 17 15.48 -33.71 -15.76
C ARG A 17 15.22 -33.51 -17.26
N CYS A 18 14.67 -34.50 -17.94
CA CYS A 18 14.30 -34.37 -19.35
C CYS A 18 12.79 -34.16 -19.41
N GLY A 19 12.37 -32.91 -19.58
CA GLY A 19 10.98 -32.53 -19.80
C GLY A 19 10.28 -33.50 -20.74
N LEU A 20 9.15 -34.03 -20.28
CA LEU A 20 8.35 -35.00 -21.01
C LEU A 20 7.79 -34.32 -22.27
N VAL A 21 8.36 -34.63 -23.44
CA VAL A 21 7.85 -34.14 -24.73
C VAL A 21 6.66 -35.01 -25.12
N VAL A 22 5.46 -34.44 -25.09
CA VAL A 22 4.23 -35.07 -25.59
C VAL A 22 4.02 -34.60 -27.04
N PHE A 23 3.84 -35.54 -27.96
CA PHE A 23 3.50 -35.24 -29.35
C PHE A 23 2.00 -35.45 -29.55
N ASN A 24 1.30 -34.44 -30.09
CA ASN A 24 -0.08 -34.61 -30.56
C ASN A 24 -0.11 -35.51 -31.82
N LYS A 25 -1.27 -36.09 -32.16
CA LYS A 25 -1.52 -36.93 -33.36
C LYS A 25 -1.08 -36.27 -34.68
N ASP A 26 -0.91 -34.95 -34.69
CA ASP A 26 -0.48 -34.16 -35.84
C ASP A 26 1.04 -33.84 -35.83
N GLY A 27 1.82 -34.44 -34.93
CA GLY A 27 3.28 -34.29 -34.87
C GLY A 27 3.77 -32.95 -34.31
N GLN A 28 2.89 -32.18 -33.67
CA GLN A 28 3.24 -30.94 -32.98
C GLN A 28 3.71 -31.22 -31.54
N LEU A 29 4.76 -30.50 -31.14
CA LEU A 29 5.37 -30.51 -29.80
C LEU A 29 4.41 -29.81 -28.82
N GLU A 30 3.78 -30.55 -27.92
CA GLU A 30 3.12 -29.96 -26.73
C GLU A 30 4.04 -30.17 -25.53
N THR A 31 4.85 -29.16 -25.21
CA THR A 31 5.60 -29.10 -23.95
C THR A 31 4.69 -28.54 -22.85
N ASN A 32 3.96 -29.41 -22.17
CA ASN A 32 3.38 -29.10 -20.84
C ASN A 32 4.48 -29.15 -19.77
N MET A 33 5.50 -28.30 -19.91
CA MET A 33 6.55 -28.14 -18.90
C MET A 33 6.18 -26.96 -18.01
N ALA A 34 6.24 -27.19 -16.70
CA ALA A 34 6.19 -26.09 -15.75
C ALA A 34 7.46 -25.24 -15.91
N GLU A 35 7.27 -23.96 -16.15
CA GLU A 35 8.33 -22.96 -16.23
C GLU A 35 8.28 -22.09 -14.97
N THR A 36 9.45 -21.60 -14.56
CA THR A 36 9.55 -20.66 -13.45
C THR A 36 10.11 -19.34 -13.96
N ILE A 37 9.36 -18.27 -13.74
CA ILE A 37 9.79 -16.91 -14.05
C ILE A 37 9.93 -16.09 -12.77
N ARG A 38 10.92 -15.19 -12.76
CA ARG A 38 11.09 -14.19 -11.72
C ARG A 38 10.85 -12.82 -12.31
N VAL A 39 10.00 -12.04 -11.67
CA VAL A 39 9.71 -10.64 -12.02
C VAL A 39 10.00 -9.72 -10.82
N VAL A 40 10.55 -8.54 -11.10
CA VAL A 40 10.72 -7.49 -10.09
C VAL A 40 9.41 -6.74 -9.95
N VAL A 41 8.90 -6.58 -8.73
CA VAL A 41 7.63 -5.90 -8.46
C VAL A 41 7.88 -4.76 -7.48
N ASP A 42 7.83 -3.55 -8.01
CA ASP A 42 7.98 -2.32 -7.23
C ASP A 42 6.63 -1.87 -6.66
N GLY A 43 6.68 -1.26 -5.47
CA GLY A 43 5.51 -0.70 -4.80
C GLY A 43 4.87 -1.57 -3.73
N MET A 44 5.35 -2.80 -3.54
CA MET A 44 4.94 -3.62 -2.40
C MET A 44 5.62 -3.11 -1.12
N THR A 45 4.83 -2.80 -0.09
CA THR A 45 5.36 -2.23 1.17
C THR A 45 5.02 -3.04 2.41
N CYS A 46 4.25 -4.12 2.28
CA CYS A 46 3.84 -4.95 3.40
C CYS A 46 3.42 -6.35 2.93
N THR A 47 3.20 -7.25 3.89
CA THR A 47 2.68 -8.61 3.65
C THR A 47 1.35 -8.60 2.90
N GLY A 48 0.44 -7.68 3.23
CA GLY A 48 -0.83 -7.52 2.53
C GLY A 48 -0.68 -7.15 1.05
N CYS A 49 0.32 -6.36 0.68
CA CYS A 49 0.63 -6.05 -0.71
C CYS A 49 1.07 -7.31 -1.48
N SER A 50 2.04 -8.06 -0.92
CA SER A 50 2.50 -9.31 -1.52
C SER A 50 1.39 -10.37 -1.60
N SER A 51 0.51 -10.46 -0.60
CA SER A 51 -0.65 -11.37 -0.62
C SER A 51 -1.63 -11.01 -1.74
N LYS A 52 -1.98 -9.72 -1.92
CA LYS A 52 -2.85 -9.28 -3.02
C LYS A 52 -2.26 -9.62 -4.40
N VAL A 53 -0.96 -9.44 -4.58
CA VAL A 53 -0.27 -9.81 -5.83
C VAL A 53 -0.29 -11.32 -6.05
N LYS A 54 0.00 -12.10 -4.99
CA LYS A 54 -0.06 -13.55 -5.02
C LYS A 54 -1.45 -14.05 -5.41
N GLU A 55 -2.50 -13.55 -4.76
CA GLU A 55 -3.89 -13.90 -5.05
C GLU A 55 -4.27 -13.59 -6.51
N ALA A 56 -3.86 -12.44 -7.04
CA ALA A 56 -4.14 -12.08 -8.44
C ALA A 56 -3.40 -12.95 -9.46
N LEU A 57 -2.23 -13.48 -9.10
CA LEU A 57 -1.46 -14.40 -9.94
C LEU A 57 -2.05 -15.81 -9.90
N GLU A 58 -2.42 -16.31 -8.72
CA GLU A 58 -2.99 -17.65 -8.53
C GLU A 58 -4.39 -17.81 -9.15
N ILE A 59 -5.08 -16.70 -9.46
CA ILE A 59 -6.36 -16.72 -10.21
C ILE A 59 -6.15 -17.00 -11.70
N ILE A 60 -4.95 -16.79 -12.25
CA ILE A 60 -4.67 -16.97 -13.68
C ILE A 60 -4.60 -18.47 -14.01
N GLU A 61 -5.42 -18.93 -14.95
CA GLU A 61 -5.39 -20.30 -15.42
C GLU A 61 -4.00 -20.65 -16.00
N GLY A 62 -3.39 -21.71 -15.47
CA GLY A 62 -2.04 -22.13 -15.82
C GLY A 62 -0.95 -21.68 -14.85
N VAL A 63 -1.23 -20.79 -13.88
CA VAL A 63 -0.31 -20.53 -12.76
C VAL A 63 -0.46 -21.66 -11.73
N LEU A 64 0.65 -22.32 -11.40
CA LEU A 64 0.70 -23.43 -10.46
C LEU A 64 0.99 -22.96 -9.03
N ASN A 65 1.90 -22.00 -8.90
CA ASN A 65 2.33 -21.43 -7.62
C ASN A 65 2.90 -20.03 -7.83
N ALA A 66 2.64 -19.13 -6.89
CA ALA A 66 3.25 -17.81 -6.85
C ALA A 66 3.84 -17.55 -5.45
N ASP A 67 5.16 -17.40 -5.39
CA ASP A 67 5.87 -16.93 -4.20
C ASP A 67 6.22 -15.45 -4.38
N VAL A 68 5.60 -14.59 -3.58
CA VAL A 68 5.70 -13.14 -3.71
C VAL A 68 6.17 -12.56 -2.39
N SER A 69 7.22 -11.73 -2.43
CA SER A 69 7.78 -11.11 -1.24
C SER A 69 7.99 -9.61 -1.41
N HIS A 70 7.37 -8.83 -0.51
CA HIS A 70 7.59 -7.39 -0.38
C HIS A 70 8.97 -7.06 0.21
N GLU A 71 9.60 -7.99 0.94
CA GLU A 71 10.93 -7.78 1.52
C GLU A 71 12.02 -7.85 0.44
N SER A 72 11.89 -8.81 -0.48
CA SER A 72 12.84 -8.98 -1.57
C SER A 72 12.48 -8.14 -2.80
N GLY A 73 11.19 -7.79 -2.99
CA GLY A 73 10.71 -7.06 -4.16
C GLY A 73 10.54 -7.93 -5.40
N PHE A 74 10.43 -9.26 -5.25
CA PHE A 74 10.28 -10.19 -6.36
C PHE A 74 9.03 -11.07 -6.23
N ALA A 75 8.47 -11.43 -7.38
CA ALA A 75 7.52 -12.53 -7.52
C ALA A 75 8.18 -13.66 -8.33
N ILE A 76 8.18 -14.86 -7.77
CA ILE A 76 8.63 -16.10 -8.40
C ILE A 76 7.37 -16.90 -8.73
N ILE A 77 7.15 -17.15 -10.03
CA ILE A 77 5.89 -17.69 -10.54
C ILE A 77 6.21 -18.98 -11.27
N GLU A 78 5.60 -20.08 -10.81
CA GLU A 78 5.59 -21.36 -11.50
C GLU A 78 4.31 -21.45 -12.34
N HIS A 79 4.44 -21.65 -13.65
CA HIS A 79 3.31 -21.64 -14.58
C HIS A 79 3.47 -22.65 -15.71
N GLN A 80 2.38 -22.95 -16.41
CA GLN A 80 2.33 -23.81 -17.59
C GLN A 80 1.54 -23.09 -18.69
N ASN A 81 2.16 -22.88 -19.85
CA ASN A 81 1.53 -22.25 -21.02
C ASN A 81 0.95 -20.84 -20.79
N VAL A 82 1.42 -20.12 -19.77
CA VAL A 82 1.04 -18.72 -19.50
C VAL A 82 2.11 -17.79 -20.05
N LEU A 83 1.70 -16.80 -20.84
CA LEU A 83 2.59 -15.76 -21.35
C LEU A 83 3.02 -14.80 -20.23
N LYS A 84 4.28 -14.36 -20.24
CA LYS A 84 4.82 -13.38 -19.28
C LYS A 84 3.94 -12.14 -19.22
N GLU A 85 3.51 -11.65 -20.37
CA GLU A 85 2.72 -10.43 -20.54
C GLU A 85 1.38 -10.51 -19.79
N THR A 86 0.75 -11.69 -19.75
CA THR A 86 -0.51 -11.90 -19.01
C THR A 86 -0.30 -11.75 -17.50
N MET A 87 0.79 -12.34 -16.97
CA MET A 87 1.13 -12.23 -15.55
C MET A 87 1.53 -10.80 -15.18
N VAL A 88 2.37 -10.17 -16.01
CA VAL A 88 2.78 -8.77 -15.83
C VAL A 88 1.56 -7.84 -15.85
N SER A 89 0.64 -8.02 -16.81
CA SER A 89 -0.58 -7.21 -16.91
C SER A 89 -1.49 -7.38 -15.69
N SER A 90 -1.59 -8.59 -15.12
CA SER A 90 -2.36 -8.83 -13.88
C SER A 90 -1.77 -8.06 -12.70
N ILE A 91 -0.43 -8.08 -12.55
CA ILE A 91 0.26 -7.33 -11.49
C ILE A 91 0.13 -5.81 -11.71
N GLN A 92 0.27 -5.34 -12.96
CA GLN A 92 0.11 -3.93 -13.31
C GLN A 92 -1.33 -3.44 -13.12
N ALA A 93 -2.34 -4.28 -13.36
CA ALA A 93 -3.75 -3.96 -13.11
C ALA A 93 -4.05 -3.72 -11.63
N LEU A 94 -3.24 -4.28 -10.72
CA LEU A 94 -3.30 -3.95 -9.28
C LEU A 94 -2.64 -2.60 -8.95
N GLY A 95 -1.91 -2.01 -9.90
CA GLY A 95 -1.21 -0.74 -9.77
C GLY A 95 0.27 -0.84 -9.37
N TYR A 96 0.89 -2.02 -9.51
CA TYR A 96 2.32 -2.20 -9.25
C TYR A 96 3.15 -2.02 -10.53
N ILE A 97 4.42 -1.68 -10.36
CA ILE A 97 5.38 -1.54 -11.46
C ILE A 97 6.15 -2.86 -11.58
N VAL A 98 6.32 -3.37 -12.79
CA VAL A 98 6.97 -4.67 -13.03
C VAL A 98 8.16 -4.50 -13.95
N ASP A 99 9.33 -4.97 -13.53
CA ASP A 99 10.60 -4.85 -14.27
C ASP A 99 10.93 -3.40 -14.72
N GLY A 100 10.46 -2.40 -13.98
CA GLY A 100 10.62 -0.97 -14.31
C GLY A 100 9.61 -0.43 -15.33
N GLU A 101 8.70 -1.27 -15.82
CA GLU A 101 7.61 -0.90 -16.71
C GLU A 101 6.30 -0.76 -15.90
N GLY A 102 5.71 0.44 -15.95
CA GLY A 102 4.43 0.74 -15.32
C GLY A 102 3.60 1.63 -16.25
N GLU A 103 2.32 1.81 -15.92
CA GLU A 103 1.45 2.71 -16.70
C GLU A 103 1.99 4.14 -16.73
N ASP A 104 1.83 4.80 -17.89
CA ASP A 104 2.17 6.21 -18.07
C ASP A 104 1.45 7.11 -17.05
N PHE A 105 2.20 8.02 -16.44
CA PHE A 105 1.65 8.95 -15.47
C PHE A 105 0.64 9.92 -16.12
N HIS A 106 -0.61 9.88 -15.65
CA HIS A 106 -1.65 10.84 -16.04
C HIS A 106 -2.57 11.19 -14.87
N TRP A 107 -3.22 12.34 -14.93
CA TRP A 107 -4.14 12.84 -13.88
C TRP A 107 -5.61 12.41 -14.04
N LYS A 108 -5.92 11.67 -15.12
CA LYS A 108 -7.30 11.31 -15.47
C LYS A 108 -7.78 9.98 -14.87
N ASP A 109 -6.99 9.36 -14.00
CA ASP A 109 -7.36 8.07 -13.41
C ASP A 109 -8.36 8.24 -12.26
N GLY A 110 -9.64 8.06 -12.56
CA GLY A 110 -10.69 8.13 -11.54
C GLY A 110 -10.58 7.08 -10.44
N ALA A 111 -10.01 5.90 -10.72
CA ALA A 111 -9.85 4.84 -9.74
C ALA A 111 -8.75 5.21 -8.72
N VAL A 112 -7.62 5.75 -9.20
CA VAL A 112 -6.54 6.22 -8.30
C VAL A 112 -6.98 7.45 -7.51
N TRP A 113 -7.79 8.36 -8.08
CA TRP A 113 -8.39 9.46 -7.33
C TRP A 113 -9.29 8.98 -6.19
N LYS A 114 -10.13 7.96 -6.44
CA LYS A 114 -10.96 7.35 -5.39
C LYS A 114 -10.13 6.65 -4.32
N LYS A 115 -9.10 5.91 -4.71
CA LYS A 115 -8.21 5.20 -3.78
C LYS A 115 -7.40 6.18 -2.91
N SER A 116 -6.82 7.22 -3.52
CA SER A 116 -6.12 8.29 -2.81
C SER A 116 -7.04 9.06 -1.86
N ALA A 117 -8.29 9.30 -2.24
CA ALA A 117 -9.28 9.94 -1.38
C ALA A 117 -9.58 9.10 -0.14
N HIS A 118 -9.69 7.77 -0.28
CA HIS A 118 -9.93 6.86 0.84
C HIS A 118 -8.78 6.91 1.85
N ASN A 119 -7.53 6.87 1.37
CA ASN A 119 -6.34 6.98 2.23
C ASN A 119 -6.30 8.33 2.95
N THR A 120 -6.51 9.42 2.20
CA THR A 120 -6.50 10.79 2.74
C THR A 120 -7.59 10.98 3.81
N LYS A 121 -8.76 10.38 3.61
CA LYS A 121 -9.88 10.45 4.57
C LYS A 121 -9.50 9.83 5.91
N TRP A 122 -8.83 8.68 5.94
CA TRP A 122 -8.46 8.04 7.21
C TRP A 122 -7.43 8.86 7.99
N CYS A 123 -6.45 9.44 7.30
CA CYS A 123 -5.52 10.39 7.91
C CYS A 123 -6.27 11.59 8.50
N LEU A 124 -7.18 12.18 7.72
CA LEU A 124 -7.97 13.35 8.15
C LEU A 124 -8.79 13.05 9.40
N ILE A 125 -9.44 11.89 9.45
CA ILE A 125 -10.21 11.48 10.63
C ILE A 125 -9.29 11.38 11.85
N GLY A 126 -8.13 10.73 11.71
CA GLY A 126 -7.15 10.61 12.79
C GLY A 126 -6.68 11.99 13.30
N CYS A 127 -6.13 12.80 12.40
CA CYS A 127 -5.68 14.17 12.64
C CYS A 127 -6.75 15.02 13.36
N SER A 128 -7.97 15.03 12.82
CA SER A 128 -9.08 15.82 13.37
C SER A 128 -9.45 15.40 14.80
N ILE A 129 -9.37 14.11 15.15
CA ILE A 129 -9.67 13.62 16.51
C ILE A 129 -8.67 14.19 17.51
N GLY A 130 -7.37 14.13 17.21
CA GLY A 130 -6.32 14.66 18.08
C GLY A 130 -6.34 16.18 18.18
N ASP A 131 -6.51 16.86 17.04
CA ASP A 131 -6.58 18.31 16.96
C ASP A 131 -7.77 18.88 17.74
N PHE A 132 -8.98 18.41 17.43
CA PHE A 132 -10.20 18.92 18.08
C PHE A 132 -10.23 18.52 19.54
N GLY A 133 -9.75 17.32 19.88
CA GLY A 133 -9.62 16.89 21.27
C GLY A 133 -8.72 17.81 22.08
N THR A 134 -7.58 18.22 21.51
CA THR A 134 -6.64 19.14 22.17
C THR A 134 -7.25 20.53 22.31
N ILE A 135 -7.77 21.11 21.22
CA ILE A 135 -8.38 22.45 21.27
C ILE A 135 -9.58 22.48 22.23
N ALA A 136 -10.45 21.47 22.19
CA ALA A 136 -11.58 21.35 23.11
C ALA A 136 -11.12 21.23 24.56
N ALA A 137 -10.04 20.48 24.84
CA ALA A 137 -9.50 20.37 26.19
C ALA A 137 -9.06 21.74 26.74
N PHE A 138 -8.37 22.56 25.93
CA PHE A 138 -7.98 23.93 26.32
C PHE A 138 -9.15 24.92 26.39
N GLN A 139 -10.34 24.56 25.88
CA GLN A 139 -11.54 25.40 25.94
C GLN A 139 -12.54 25.00 27.02
N PHE A 140 -12.58 23.72 27.40
CA PHE A 140 -13.62 23.18 28.29
C PHE A 140 -13.08 22.60 29.61
N VAL A 141 -11.77 22.37 29.74
CA VAL A 141 -11.18 21.85 30.98
C VAL A 141 -10.67 23.01 31.84
N PRO A 142 -11.26 23.30 33.02
CA PRO A 142 -10.93 24.49 33.82
C PRO A 142 -9.45 24.59 34.20
N TYR A 143 -8.81 23.46 34.50
CA TYR A 143 -7.39 23.41 34.84
C TYR A 143 -6.49 23.86 33.68
N LEU A 144 -6.82 23.48 32.44
CA LEU A 144 -6.03 23.83 31.26
C LEU A 144 -6.25 25.28 30.83
N ILE A 145 -7.47 25.79 30.98
CA ILE A 145 -7.80 27.20 30.73
C ILE A 145 -6.97 28.11 31.64
N ALA A 146 -6.80 27.73 32.90
CA ALA A 146 -6.01 28.47 33.89
C ALA A 146 -4.50 28.53 33.60
N LEU A 147 -4.00 27.73 32.65
CA LEU A 147 -2.59 27.76 32.25
C LEU A 147 -2.25 28.92 31.30
N GLU A 148 -3.25 29.61 30.74
CA GLU A 148 -3.09 30.78 29.86
C GLU A 148 -2.10 30.57 28.68
N TRP A 149 -2.14 29.39 28.06
CA TRP A 149 -1.26 29.07 26.93
C TRP A 149 -1.54 29.97 25.73
N THR A 150 -0.48 30.36 25.03
CA THR A 150 -0.63 31.13 23.78
C THR A 150 -1.27 30.27 22.69
N PRO A 151 -2.07 30.86 21.78
CA PRO A 151 -2.72 30.11 20.70
C PRO A 151 -1.75 29.27 19.86
N MET A 152 -0.56 29.78 19.56
CA MET A 152 0.46 29.04 18.80
C MET A 152 0.95 27.78 19.52
N MET A 153 1.10 27.81 20.84
CA MET A 153 1.49 26.63 21.62
C MET A 153 0.39 25.56 21.60
N ILE A 154 -0.87 25.99 21.72
CA ILE A 154 -2.03 25.09 21.66
C ILE A 154 -2.12 24.44 20.28
N MET A 155 -1.95 25.21 19.20
CA MET A 155 -1.96 24.67 17.83
C MET A 155 -0.81 23.72 17.55
N ALA A 156 0.41 24.03 18.04
CA ALA A 156 1.54 23.12 17.91
C ALA A 156 1.32 21.80 18.66
N LEU A 157 0.73 21.88 19.85
CA LEU A 157 0.38 20.69 20.64
C LEU A 157 -0.77 19.91 20.00
N ALA A 158 -1.77 20.60 19.45
CA ALA A 158 -2.87 20.01 18.69
C ALA A 158 -2.31 19.22 17.52
N MET A 159 -1.52 19.86 16.65
CA MET A 159 -0.85 19.23 15.51
C MET A 159 -0.04 17.99 15.91
N PHE A 160 0.72 18.06 17.02
CA PHE A 160 1.46 16.89 17.50
C PHE A 160 0.52 15.73 17.90
N ASN A 161 -0.56 16.03 18.61
CA ASN A 161 -1.56 15.06 19.01
C ASN A 161 -2.38 14.55 17.81
N GLY A 162 -2.69 15.39 16.83
CA GLY A 162 -3.34 15.02 15.56
C GLY A 162 -2.51 14.00 14.79
N ILE A 163 -1.22 14.27 14.60
CA ILE A 163 -0.30 13.32 13.95
C ILE A 163 -0.19 12.02 14.77
N MET A 164 -0.02 12.10 16.09
CA MET A 164 0.07 10.91 16.95
C MET A 164 -1.19 10.04 16.88
N THR A 165 -2.38 10.66 16.92
CA THR A 165 -3.65 9.95 16.84
C THR A 165 -3.88 9.35 15.45
N SER A 166 -3.49 10.04 14.37
CA SER A 166 -3.52 9.49 13.01
C SER A 166 -2.59 8.30 12.85
N ILE A 167 -1.32 8.40 13.27
CA ILE A 167 -0.37 7.28 13.24
C ILE A 167 -0.92 6.09 14.03
N THR A 168 -1.49 6.34 15.21
CA THR A 168 -2.07 5.29 16.06
C THR A 168 -3.25 4.62 15.36
N LEU A 169 -4.16 5.40 14.77
CA LEU A 169 -5.33 4.90 14.06
C LEU A 169 -4.95 4.09 12.81
N GLU A 170 -4.05 4.62 11.98
CA GLU A 170 -3.51 3.91 10.81
C GLU A 170 -2.83 2.61 11.21
N THR A 171 -1.99 2.64 12.25
CA THR A 171 -1.29 1.44 12.75
C THR A 171 -2.29 0.39 13.22
N ILE A 172 -3.34 0.77 13.95
CA ILE A 172 -4.38 -0.17 14.40
C ILE A 172 -5.12 -0.78 13.21
N ILE A 173 -5.54 0.04 12.24
CA ILE A 173 -6.25 -0.46 11.05
C ILE A 173 -5.35 -1.41 10.24
N LEU A 174 -4.09 -1.05 10.03
CA LEU A 174 -3.10 -1.86 9.30
C LEU A 174 -2.75 -3.15 10.01
N SER A 175 -2.77 -3.17 11.35
CA SER A 175 -2.43 -4.36 12.15
C SER A 175 -3.38 -5.54 11.91
N ALA A 176 -4.56 -5.30 11.31
CA ALA A 176 -5.46 -6.36 10.87
C ALA A 176 -4.92 -7.17 9.67
N GLN A 177 -3.95 -6.63 8.91
CA GLN A 177 -3.43 -7.23 7.68
C GLN A 177 -1.94 -7.62 7.76
N MET A 178 -1.21 -7.10 8.76
CA MET A 178 0.24 -7.30 8.90
C MET A 178 0.69 -7.22 10.35
N ALA A 179 1.93 -7.64 10.63
CA ALA A 179 2.52 -7.53 11.96
C ALA A 179 2.61 -6.06 12.42
N LEU A 180 2.42 -5.83 13.73
CA LEU A 180 2.34 -4.48 14.31
C LEU A 180 3.56 -3.60 14.00
N LYS A 181 4.76 -4.19 13.96
CA LYS A 181 5.99 -3.47 13.62
C LYS A 181 5.98 -2.94 12.18
N GLU A 182 5.51 -3.74 11.24
CA GLU A 182 5.40 -3.34 9.83
C GLU A 182 4.28 -2.32 9.66
N ALA A 183 3.12 -2.54 10.30
CA ALA A 183 2.01 -1.58 10.30
C ALA A 183 2.46 -0.18 10.76
N PHE A 184 3.21 -0.10 11.86
CA PHE A 184 3.74 1.15 12.38
C PHE A 184 4.76 1.80 11.43
N ARG A 185 5.69 0.99 10.87
CA ARG A 185 6.68 1.48 9.89
C ARG A 185 6.01 2.05 8.64
N VAL A 186 4.97 1.39 8.16
CA VAL A 186 4.17 1.79 7.01
C VAL A 186 3.41 3.09 7.32
N ALA A 187 2.74 3.19 8.48
CA ALA A 187 2.02 4.39 8.90
C ALA A 187 2.93 5.63 8.98
N ILE A 188 4.12 5.49 9.59
CA ILE A 188 5.09 6.61 9.67
C ILE A 188 5.73 6.91 8.32
N GLY A 189 6.20 5.89 7.59
CA GLY A 189 7.02 6.09 6.40
C GLY A 189 6.26 6.63 5.19
N MET A 190 4.95 6.39 5.12
CA MET A 190 4.17 6.62 3.91
C MET A 190 3.26 7.84 3.98
N SER A 191 2.74 8.15 5.17
CA SER A 191 1.71 9.17 5.37
C SER A 191 2.24 10.46 5.99
N LEU A 192 3.46 10.51 6.55
CA LEU A 192 3.93 11.63 7.37
C LEU A 192 3.95 12.99 6.65
N ILE A 193 4.40 13.04 5.39
CA ILE A 193 4.41 14.28 4.60
C ILE A 193 2.97 14.79 4.38
N SER A 194 2.05 13.88 4.10
CA SER A 194 0.63 14.19 3.92
C SER A 194 -0.03 14.65 5.22
N MET A 195 0.31 14.01 6.34
CA MET A 195 -0.17 14.41 7.67
C MET A 195 0.34 15.81 8.05
N ILE A 196 1.64 16.08 7.90
CA ILE A 196 2.19 17.41 8.21
C ILE A 196 1.58 18.51 7.33
N SER A 197 1.40 18.26 6.02
CA SER A 197 0.79 19.23 5.12
C SER A 197 -0.70 19.46 5.39
N MET A 198 -1.44 18.39 5.71
CA MET A 198 -2.84 18.45 6.15
C MET A 198 -3.00 19.31 7.41
N GLU A 199 -2.23 19.00 8.45
CA GLU A 199 -2.27 19.69 9.73
C GLU A 199 -1.87 21.16 9.60
N ALA A 200 -0.83 21.46 8.82
CA ALA A 200 -0.44 22.83 8.54
C ALA A 200 -1.57 23.61 7.85
N ALA A 201 -2.27 22.99 6.89
CA ALA A 201 -3.40 23.61 6.21
C ALA A 201 -4.59 23.83 7.13
N MET A 202 -4.94 22.86 7.97
CA MET A 202 -6.03 22.98 8.94
C MET A 202 -5.76 24.10 9.94
N ASN A 203 -4.56 24.08 10.55
CA ASN A 203 -4.12 25.10 11.49
C ASN A 203 -4.08 26.50 10.87
N LEU A 204 -3.62 26.62 9.62
CA LEU A 204 -3.61 27.89 8.91
C LEU A 204 -5.03 28.43 8.71
N VAL A 205 -5.98 27.58 8.29
CA VAL A 205 -7.38 28.00 8.10
C VAL A 205 -8.04 28.40 9.41
N ASP A 206 -7.82 27.65 10.49
CA ASP A 206 -8.35 28.03 11.82
C ASP A 206 -7.82 29.40 12.25
N TYR A 207 -6.49 29.58 12.18
CA TYR A 207 -5.85 30.85 12.56
C TYR A 207 -6.38 32.04 11.74
N VAL A 208 -6.51 31.88 10.42
CA VAL A 208 -6.99 32.96 9.53
C VAL A 208 -8.46 33.32 9.80
N LEU A 209 -9.31 32.34 10.15
CA LEU A 209 -10.75 32.56 10.32
C LEU A 209 -11.16 32.95 11.74
N THR A 210 -10.44 32.47 12.76
CA THR A 210 -10.81 32.70 14.18
C THR A 210 -9.83 33.58 14.95
N GLY A 211 -8.65 33.86 14.37
CA GLY A 211 -7.59 34.64 14.99
C GLY A 211 -6.81 33.89 16.09
N GLY A 212 -6.99 32.56 16.21
CA GLY A 212 -6.31 31.74 17.22
C GLY A 212 -6.78 30.28 17.24
N ALA A 213 -6.52 29.56 18.33
CA ALA A 213 -6.95 28.17 18.52
C ALA A 213 -8.39 28.13 19.08
N LYS A 214 -9.40 28.30 18.23
CA LYS A 214 -10.80 28.33 18.67
C LYS A 214 -11.70 27.44 17.83
N LEU A 215 -12.23 26.39 18.47
CA LEU A 215 -13.21 25.52 17.84
C LEU A 215 -14.55 26.26 17.65
N THR A 216 -14.78 26.78 16.45
CA THR A 216 -16.06 27.40 16.06
C THR A 216 -16.76 26.54 15.01
N TRP A 217 -18.07 26.31 15.19
CA TRP A 217 -18.82 25.34 14.40
C TRP A 217 -18.73 25.55 12.88
N TRP A 218 -18.77 26.81 12.43
CA TRP A 218 -18.75 27.13 11.00
C TRP A 218 -17.35 27.02 10.37
N VAL A 219 -16.27 27.09 11.17
CA VAL A 219 -14.87 26.98 10.70
C VAL A 219 -14.44 25.53 10.53
N ILE A 220 -15.07 24.59 11.24
CA ILE A 220 -14.78 23.16 11.15
C ILE A 220 -14.84 22.67 9.69
N LEU A 221 -15.90 23.05 8.95
CA LEU A 221 -16.06 22.61 7.57
C LEU A 221 -14.97 23.12 6.61
N PRO A 222 -14.70 24.43 6.47
CA PRO A 222 -13.64 24.93 5.60
C PRO A 222 -12.25 24.43 6.01
N MET A 223 -12.00 24.27 7.32
CA MET A 223 -10.74 23.70 7.83
C MET A 223 -10.55 22.25 7.38
N LEU A 224 -11.55 21.38 7.58
CA LEU A 224 -11.49 19.98 7.15
C LEU A 224 -11.35 19.83 5.62
N ILE A 225 -12.03 20.71 4.86
CA ILE A 225 -11.89 20.73 3.40
C ILE A 225 -10.46 21.10 3.00
N ALA A 226 -9.86 22.12 3.61
CA ALA A 226 -8.48 22.50 3.33
C ALA A 226 -7.49 21.39 3.73
N GLY A 227 -7.70 20.77 4.89
CA GLY A 227 -6.94 19.62 5.35
C GLY A 227 -7.01 18.44 4.37
N PHE A 228 -8.18 18.16 3.79
CA PHE A 228 -8.34 17.10 2.81
C PHE A 228 -7.69 17.44 1.46
N LEU A 229 -7.98 18.63 0.92
CA LEU A 229 -7.57 19.00 -0.44
C LEU A 229 -6.06 19.20 -0.58
N THR A 230 -5.37 19.61 0.50
CA THR A 230 -3.94 19.93 0.47
C THR A 230 -3.06 18.70 0.15
N PRO A 231 -3.14 17.57 0.87
CA PRO A 231 -2.33 16.38 0.59
C PRO A 231 -2.88 15.50 -0.54
N TRP A 232 -4.14 15.68 -0.94
CA TRP A 232 -4.82 14.74 -1.85
C TRP A 232 -4.12 14.59 -3.22
N PRO A 233 -3.70 15.66 -3.92
CA PRO A 233 -2.94 15.54 -5.17
C PRO A 233 -1.59 14.84 -5.00
N TYR A 234 -0.91 15.06 -3.88
CA TYR A 234 0.34 14.38 -3.56
C TYR A 234 0.12 12.88 -3.34
N ASN A 235 -0.94 12.51 -2.61
CA ASN A 235 -1.33 11.12 -2.40
C ASN A 235 -1.69 10.42 -3.72
N TYR A 236 -2.38 11.11 -4.64
CA TYR A 236 -2.63 10.60 -5.99
C TYR A 236 -1.33 10.33 -6.75
N TRP A 237 -0.45 11.33 -6.83
CA TRP A 237 0.81 11.22 -7.56
C TRP A 237 1.68 10.09 -7.02
N ARG A 238 1.77 9.98 -5.68
CA ARG A 238 2.52 8.93 -5.00
C ARG A 238 1.98 7.55 -5.32
N LEU A 239 0.66 7.38 -5.35
CA LEU A 239 0.02 6.12 -5.72
C LEU A 239 0.31 5.73 -7.17
N LYS A 240 0.21 6.67 -8.13
CA LYS A 240 0.52 6.37 -9.53
C LYS A 240 2.00 6.08 -9.76
N LYS A 241 2.89 6.81 -9.08
CA LYS A 241 4.33 6.70 -9.30
C LYS A 241 4.96 5.47 -8.64
N TYR A 242 4.44 5.07 -7.48
CA TYR A 242 5.07 4.02 -6.68
C TYR A 242 4.17 2.80 -6.45
N GLY A 243 2.89 2.81 -6.83
CA GLY A 243 1.96 1.71 -6.57
C GLY A 243 1.60 1.52 -5.08
N VAL A 244 2.08 2.40 -4.20
CA VAL A 244 2.01 2.23 -2.75
C VAL A 244 0.70 2.75 -2.18
N SER A 245 -0.20 1.86 -1.73
CA SER A 245 -1.41 2.20 -0.99
C SER A 245 -1.35 1.76 0.47
N CYS A 246 -1.73 2.66 1.39
CA CYS A 246 -1.85 2.34 2.82
C CYS A 246 -3.06 1.45 3.10
N HIS A 247 -4.14 1.53 2.33
CA HIS A 247 -5.36 0.73 2.52
C HIS A 247 -5.95 0.26 1.18
#